data_AF-A0A0F9LIK9-F1
#
_entry.id   AF-A0A0F9LIK9-F1
#
_cell.length_a   1.000
_cell.length_b   1.000
_cell.length_c   1.000
_cell.angle_alpha   90.00
_cell.angle_beta   90.00
_cell.angle_gamma   90.00
#
_symmetry.space_group_name_H-M   'P 1'
#
loop_
_entity.id
_entity.type
_entity.pdbx_description
1 polymer ?
#
loop_
_entity_poly.entity_id
_entity_poly.type
_entity_poly.pdbx_seq_one_letter_code
_entity_poly.pdbx_strand_id
1 'polypeptide(L)'
;MNKELNKKLAEWAGFRRIPYQDCEDGKAWGYPDSSEWDYERDLPNFTKSLDACFKWLVPKTREKKFMLNLSSGMLVSNTTVTLHKSKEETYQGFSEDPALALCKAIEKLIGEK
;
A
#
# COMPACT_ATOMS: atom_id res chain seq x y z
N MET A 1 -8.73 -10.90 -2.38
CA MET A 1 -7.85 -9.87 -1.82
C MET A 1 -6.75 -10.60 -1.08
N ASN A 2 -5.48 -10.31 -1.33
CA ASN A 2 -4.40 -10.88 -0.54
C ASN A 2 -4.43 -10.19 0.85
N LYS A 3 -5.06 -10.82 1.83
CA LYS A 3 -5.34 -10.23 3.14
C LYS A 3 -4.07 -9.88 3.91
N GLU A 4 -3.03 -10.70 3.79
CA GLU A 4 -1.75 -10.48 4.46
C GLU A 4 -1.00 -9.29 3.87
N LEU A 5 -0.89 -9.24 2.53
CA LEU A 5 -0.30 -8.09 1.84
C LEU A 5 -1.05 -6.80 2.17
N ASN A 6 -2.38 -6.82 2.10
CA ASN A 6 -3.20 -5.64 2.36
C ASN A 6 -3.01 -5.11 3.79
N LYS A 7 -2.91 -6.01 4.77
CA LYS A 7 -2.61 -5.67 6.17
C LYS A 7 -1.23 -5.04 6.32
N LYS A 8 -0.19 -5.65 5.74
CA LYS A 8 1.19 -5.14 5.79
C LYS A 8 1.29 -3.73 5.21
N LEU A 9 0.60 -3.48 4.10
CA LEU A 9 0.53 -2.16 3.47
C LEU A 9 -0.22 -1.14 4.32
N ALA A 10 -1.33 -1.52 4.95
CA ALA A 10 -2.06 -0.66 5.86
C ALA A 10 -1.21 -0.23 7.06
N GLU A 11 -0.54 -1.17 7.71
CA GLU A 11 0.34 -0.89 8.85
C GLU A 11 1.49 0.04 8.44
N TRP A 12 2.10 -0.21 7.28
CA TRP A 12 3.13 0.68 6.73
C TRP A 12 2.61 2.07 6.38
N ALA A 13 1.36 2.17 5.93
CA ALA A 13 0.69 3.45 5.67
C ALA A 13 0.36 4.23 6.95
N GLY A 14 0.48 3.60 8.13
CA GLY A 14 0.23 4.20 9.43
C GLY A 14 -1.12 3.85 10.04
N PHE A 15 -1.91 2.98 9.41
CA PHE A 15 -3.15 2.46 10.01
C PHE A 15 -2.81 1.65 11.24
N ARG A 16 -3.65 1.75 12.27
CA ARG A 16 -3.43 1.08 13.55
C ARG A 16 -4.66 0.29 13.95
N ARG A 17 -4.43 -0.83 14.64
CA ARG A 17 -5.52 -1.56 15.31
C ARG A 17 -5.91 -0.80 16.58
N ILE A 18 -7.16 -0.37 16.64
CA ILE A 18 -7.74 0.26 17.83
C ILE A 18 -8.78 -0.67 18.47
N PRO A 19 -8.92 -0.67 19.80
CA PRO A 19 -9.99 -1.44 20.47
C PRO A 19 -11.36 -0.98 19.99
N TYR A 20 -12.24 -1.93 19.67
CA TYR A 20 -13.60 -1.61 19.24
C TYR A 20 -14.58 -2.72 19.65
N GLN A 21 -15.55 -2.37 20.50
CA GLN A 21 -16.43 -3.35 21.16
C GLN A 21 -17.40 -4.06 20.20
N ASP A 22 -17.75 -3.45 19.06
CA ASP A 22 -18.73 -4.01 18.10
C ASP A 22 -18.10 -4.77 16.92
N CYS A 23 -16.81 -5.14 17.01
CA CYS A 23 -16.14 -6.01 16.03
C CYS A 23 -15.98 -7.42 16.60
N GLU A 24 -16.12 -8.47 15.77
CA GLU A 24 -15.92 -9.88 16.19
C GLU A 24 -14.54 -10.12 16.83
N ASP A 25 -13.50 -9.41 16.37
CA ASP A 25 -12.13 -9.47 16.90
C ASP A 25 -11.85 -8.43 18.00
N GLY A 26 -12.85 -7.65 18.41
CA GLY A 26 -12.73 -6.56 19.38
C GLY A 26 -11.84 -5.40 18.92
N LYS A 27 -11.54 -5.30 17.61
CA LYS A 27 -10.59 -4.32 17.04
C LYS A 27 -11.06 -3.77 15.69
N ALA A 28 -10.94 -2.45 15.51
CA ALA A 28 -11.13 -1.76 14.23
C ALA A 28 -9.80 -1.21 13.69
N TRP A 29 -9.80 -0.64 12.48
CA TRP A 29 -8.65 0.05 11.91
C TRP A 29 -8.85 1.57 12.01
N GLY A 30 -7.98 2.24 12.76
CA GLY A 30 -7.89 3.70 12.81
C GLY A 30 -7.03 4.24 11.68
N TYR A 31 -7.38 5.40 11.14
CA TYR A 31 -6.64 6.04 10.05
C TYR A 31 -5.32 6.67 10.54
N PRO A 32 -4.33 6.86 9.64
CA PRO A 32 -2.99 7.33 9.99
C PRO A 32 -2.91 8.71 10.66
N ASP A 33 -3.90 9.58 10.40
CA ASP A 33 -3.90 11.00 10.78
C ASP A 33 -5.22 11.45 11.43
N SER A 34 -6.04 10.49 11.88
CA SER A 34 -7.38 10.79 12.36
C SER A 34 -7.47 10.80 13.88
N SER A 35 -8.56 11.37 14.40
CA SER A 35 -8.86 11.28 15.83
C SER A 35 -9.12 9.82 16.23
N GLU A 36 -9.04 9.49 17.52
CA GLU A 36 -9.30 8.12 18.04
C GLU A 36 -10.70 7.58 17.68
N TRP A 37 -11.60 8.44 17.17
CA TRP A 37 -12.98 8.11 16.81
C TRP A 37 -13.21 7.90 15.31
N ASP A 38 -12.20 8.16 14.49
CA ASP A 38 -12.25 7.96 13.05
C ASP A 38 -11.66 6.59 12.70
N TYR A 39 -12.53 5.59 12.53
CA TYR A 39 -12.15 4.22 12.22
C TYR A 39 -13.08 3.60 11.18
N GLU A 40 -12.55 2.60 10.48
CA GLU A 40 -13.33 1.71 9.64
C GLU A 40 -13.19 0.26 10.12
N ARG A 41 -14.26 -0.51 9.91
CA ARG A 41 -14.22 -1.96 10.15
C ARG A 41 -13.25 -2.64 9.18
N ASP A 42 -13.27 -2.20 7.93
CA ASP A 42 -12.50 -2.79 6.83
C ASP A 42 -11.34 -1.89 6.39
N LEU A 43 -10.23 -2.51 6.02
CA LEU A 43 -9.13 -1.80 5.37
C LEU A 43 -9.49 -1.47 3.91
N PRO A 44 -8.97 -0.36 3.37
CA PRO A 44 -8.98 -0.14 1.93
C PRO A 44 -8.35 -1.34 1.20
N ASN A 45 -8.94 -1.77 0.09
CA ASN A 45 -8.39 -2.85 -0.72
C ASN A 45 -7.32 -2.31 -1.69
N PHE A 46 -6.11 -2.14 -1.20
CA PHE A 46 -4.97 -1.63 -1.97
C PHE A 46 -4.68 -2.48 -3.20
N THR A 47 -4.82 -3.80 -3.09
CA THR A 47 -4.52 -4.72 -4.20
C THR A 47 -5.47 -4.61 -5.40
N LYS A 48 -6.57 -3.85 -5.28
CA LYS A 48 -7.58 -3.68 -6.34
C LYS A 48 -7.96 -2.22 -6.59
N SER A 49 -7.51 -1.27 -5.77
CA SER A 49 -7.90 0.14 -5.87
C SER A 49 -6.65 1.00 -5.95
N LEU A 50 -6.41 1.51 -7.17
CA LEU A 50 -5.32 2.44 -7.39
C LEU A 50 -5.55 3.73 -6.59
N ASP A 51 -6.79 4.20 -6.49
CA ASP A 51 -7.16 5.37 -5.69
C ASP A 51 -6.78 5.20 -4.22
N ALA A 52 -7.05 4.02 -3.63
CA ALA A 52 -6.65 3.73 -2.26
C ALA A 52 -5.12 3.76 -2.10
N CYS A 53 -4.38 3.23 -3.07
CA CYS A 53 -2.92 3.27 -3.08
C CYS A 53 -2.38 4.71 -3.19
N PHE A 54 -2.95 5.53 -4.07
CA PHE A 54 -2.53 6.92 -4.25
C PHE A 54 -2.91 7.80 -3.06
N LYS A 55 -4.02 7.50 -2.38
CA LYS A 55 -4.44 8.21 -1.17
C LYS A 55 -3.53 7.91 0.02
N TRP A 56 -3.14 6.64 0.22
CA TRP A 56 -2.52 6.21 1.48
C TRP A 56 -1.07 5.75 1.34
N LEU A 57 -0.71 5.08 0.25
CA LEU A 57 0.62 4.46 0.09
C LEU A 57 1.62 5.40 -0.59
N VAL A 58 1.21 6.07 -1.68
CA VAL A 58 2.09 6.96 -2.45
C VAL A 58 2.59 8.17 -1.65
N PRO A 59 1.81 8.80 -0.75
CA PRO A 59 2.34 9.87 0.10
C PRO A 59 3.50 9.37 0.98
N LYS A 60 3.38 8.17 1.54
CA LYS A 60 4.43 7.55 2.37
C LYS A 60 5.68 7.18 1.59
N THR A 61 5.55 6.78 0.31
CA THR A 61 6.74 6.56 -0.54
C THR A 61 7.47 7.88 -0.78
N ARG A 62 6.72 8.98 -1.03
CA ARG A 62 7.28 10.32 -1.23
C ARG A 62 7.92 10.90 0.02
N GLU A 63 7.31 10.74 1.20
CA GLU A 63 7.92 11.12 2.49
C GLU A 63 9.28 10.45 2.68
N LYS A 64 9.41 9.20 2.23
CA LYS A 64 10.67 8.43 2.24
C LYS A 64 11.58 8.70 1.04
N LYS A 65 11.29 9.73 0.24
CA LYS A 65 12.05 10.17 -0.93
C LYS A 65 12.13 9.14 -2.07
N PHE A 66 11.14 8.25 -2.18
CA PHE A 66 11.01 7.38 -3.35
C PHE A 66 10.28 8.09 -4.49
N MET A 67 10.84 8.00 -5.68
CA MET A 67 10.17 8.37 -6.94
C MET A 67 9.47 7.15 -7.51
N LEU A 68 8.21 7.32 -7.89
CA LEU A 68 7.38 6.28 -8.48
C LEU A 68 7.36 6.45 -9.99
N ASN A 69 7.78 5.42 -10.72
CA ASN A 69 7.68 5.32 -12.17
C ASN A 69 6.71 4.19 -12.52
N LEU A 70 5.73 4.50 -13.37
CA LEU A 70 4.80 3.53 -13.96
C LEU A 70 5.20 3.34 -15.41
N SER A 71 5.44 2.09 -15.81
CA SER A 71 5.60 1.72 -17.21
C SER A 71 4.63 0.59 -17.56
N SER A 72 3.95 0.74 -18.70
CA SER A 72 3.10 -0.30 -19.26
C SER A 72 3.81 -0.89 -20.47
N GLY A 73 3.92 -2.22 -20.51
CA GLY A 73 4.49 -2.91 -21.67
C GLY A 73 3.52 -2.84 -22.85
N MET A 74 3.95 -2.32 -24.00
CA MET A 74 3.11 -2.30 -25.21
C MET A 74 2.75 -3.70 -25.75
N LEU A 75 3.56 -4.72 -25.42
CA LEU A 75 3.45 -6.08 -25.97
C LEU A 75 2.86 -7.11 -25.01
N VAL A 76 2.75 -6.76 -23.74
CA VAL A 76 2.24 -7.61 -22.67
C VAL A 76 1.42 -6.71 -21.79
N SER A 77 0.15 -7.04 -21.52
CA SER A 77 -0.79 -6.28 -20.69
C SER A 77 -0.39 -6.22 -19.20
N ASN A 78 0.90 -6.10 -18.92
CA ASN A 78 1.52 -6.06 -17.63
C ASN A 78 1.95 -4.63 -17.33
N THR A 79 1.56 -4.18 -16.15
CA THR A 79 2.04 -2.95 -15.54
C THR A 79 3.26 -3.25 -14.71
N THR A 80 4.31 -2.45 -14.92
CA THR A 80 5.49 -2.43 -14.07
C THR A 80 5.49 -1.14 -13.27
N VAL A 81 5.67 -1.27 -11.96
CA VAL A 81 5.87 -0.14 -11.05
C VAL A 81 7.27 -0.22 -10.49
N THR A 82 8.03 0.86 -10.62
CA THR A 82 9.37 0.99 -10.06
C THR A 82 9.41 2.13 -9.06
N LEU A 83 9.90 1.84 -7.85
CA LEU A 83 10.20 2.83 -6.82
C LEU A 83 11.71 3.05 -6.77
N HIS A 84 12.17 4.28 -6.93
CA HIS A 84 13.58 4.67 -6.90
C HIS A 84 13.85 5.59 -5.70
N LYS A 85 14.79 5.24 -4.82
CA LYS A 85 15.27 6.15 -3.76
C LYS A 85 16.53 6.91 -4.17
N SER A 86 17.38 6.24 -4.92
CA SER A 86 18.68 6.69 -5.42
C SER A 86 18.99 5.97 -6.74
N LYS A 87 20.18 6.17 -7.31
CA LYS A 87 20.61 5.43 -8.51
C LYS A 87 20.79 3.92 -8.27
N GLU A 88 20.86 3.49 -7.02
CA GLU A 88 21.25 2.11 -6.64
C GLU A 88 20.09 1.32 -6.00
N GLU A 89 19.18 2.00 -5.29
CA GLU A 89 18.04 1.34 -4.64
C GLU A 89 16.78 1.44 -5.51
N THR A 90 16.38 0.31 -6.10
CA THR A 90 15.15 0.22 -6.90
C THR A 90 14.30 -0.98 -6.49
N TYR A 91 12.99 -0.76 -6.37
CA TYR A 91 12.01 -1.79 -6.03
C TYR A 91 10.96 -1.90 -7.11
N GLN A 92 10.81 -3.10 -7.67
CA GLN A 92 9.93 -3.34 -8.81
C GLN A 92 8.79 -4.29 -8.47
N GLY A 93 7.58 -3.93 -8.89
CA GLY A 93 6.40 -4.77 -8.84
C GLY A 93 5.81 -4.97 -10.24
N PHE A 94 5.40 -6.21 -10.52
CA PHE A 94 4.86 -6.61 -11.82
C PHE A 94 3.48 -7.25 -11.63
N SER A 95 2.50 -6.78 -12.39
CA SER A 95 1.15 -7.34 -12.42
C SER A 95 0.34 -6.77 -13.58
N GLU A 96 -0.68 -7.49 -14.05
CA GLU A 96 -1.66 -6.95 -15.00
C GLU A 96 -2.42 -5.76 -14.39
N ASP A 97 -2.81 -5.89 -13.12
CA ASP A 97 -3.43 -4.83 -12.33
C ASP A 97 -2.38 -3.81 -11.81
N PRO A 98 -2.48 -2.50 -12.15
CA PRO A 98 -1.56 -1.46 -11.69
C PRO A 98 -1.50 -1.30 -10.17
N ALA A 99 -2.62 -1.46 -9.47
CA ALA A 99 -2.69 -1.32 -8.02
C ALA A 99 -1.94 -2.47 -7.35
N LEU A 100 -2.09 -3.69 -7.85
CA LEU A 100 -1.33 -4.85 -7.38
C LEU A 100 0.16 -4.72 -7.70
N ALA A 101 0.53 -4.22 -8.89
CA ALA A 101 1.92 -3.95 -9.24
C ALA A 101 2.57 -2.97 -8.25
N LEU A 102 1.88 -1.87 -7.92
CA LEU A 102 2.32 -0.90 -6.93
C LEU A 102 2.45 -1.53 -5.53
N CYS A 103 1.44 -2.30 -5.10
CA CYS A 103 1.46 -3.00 -3.81
C CYS A 103 2.68 -3.92 -3.67
N LYS A 104 3.02 -4.69 -4.71
CA LYS A 104 4.20 -5.57 -4.72
C LYS A 104 5.51 -4.79 -4.66
N ALA A 105 5.61 -3.65 -5.35
CA ALA A 105 6.81 -2.81 -5.29
C ALA A 105 7.03 -2.29 -3.87
N ILE A 106 5.97 -1.82 -3.21
CA ILE A 106 6.03 -1.34 -1.81
C ILE A 106 6.29 -2.49 -0.84
N GLU A 107 5.72 -3.67 -1.07
CA GLU A 107 5.99 -4.85 -0.23
C GLU A 107 7.48 -5.20 -0.19
N LYS A 108 8.16 -5.17 -1.34
CA LYS A 108 9.61 -5.41 -1.43
C LYS A 108 10.39 -4.34 -0.68
N LEU A 109 9.99 -3.08 -0.81
CA LEU A 109 10.55 -1.97 -0.04
C LEU A 109 10.41 -2.20 1.48
N ILE A 110 9.27 -2.73 1.95
CA ILE A 110 9.06 -3.01 3.38
C ILE A 110 9.91 -4.20 3.84
N GLY A 111 10.13 -5.18 2.97
CA GLY A 111 10.85 -6.43 3.28
C GLY A 111 12.37 -6.29 3.41
N GLU A 112 12.98 -5.26 2.82
CA GLU A 112 14.44 -5.00 2.92
C GLU A 112 14.85 -4.17 4.16
N LYS A 113 14.02 -4.16 5.20
CA LYS A 113 14.30 -3.43 6.45
C LYS A 113 14.96 -4.31 7.52
#